data_AF-A0A2U1B6C0-F1
#
_entry.id   AF-A0A2U1B6C0-F1
#
_cell.length_a   1.000
_cell.length_b   1.000
_cell.length_c   1.000
_cell.angle_alpha   90.00
_cell.angle_beta   90.00
_cell.angle_gamma   90.00
#
_symmetry.space_group_name_H-M   'P 1'
#
loop_
_entity.id
_entity.type
_entity.pdbx_description
1 polymer ?
#
loop_
_entity_poly.entity_id
_entity_poly.type
_entity_poly.pdbx_seq_one_letter_code
_entity_poly.pdbx_strand_id
1 'polypeptide(L)'
;MGSNLVLSMLRRDPCEGILNSNRELIGPWESATNWLAFKWAPQAKSLGLRYFAHVLSPGIYGQRSFKSLYPNLRKVFEVKSFDDEEGAEEWLSSQHNK
;
A
#
# COMPACT_ATOMS: atom_id res chain seq x y z
N MET A 1 -2.05 -2.88 15.64
CA MET A 1 -1.04 -2.93 14.56
C MET A 1 -1.50 -2.00 13.42
N GLY A 2 -0.59 -1.20 12.86
CA GLY A 2 -0.88 0.04 12.12
C GLY A 2 -1.90 -0.06 10.97
N SER A 3 -2.01 -1.20 10.30
CA SER A 3 -2.97 -1.42 9.21
C SER A 3 -4.45 -1.35 9.64
N ASN A 4 -4.79 -1.76 10.87
CA ASN A 4 -6.16 -1.62 11.40
C ASN A 4 -6.50 -0.16 11.74
N LEU A 5 -5.48 0.64 12.08
CA LEU A 5 -5.66 2.07 12.29
C LEU A 5 -6.00 2.76 10.97
N VAL A 6 -5.32 2.39 9.88
CA VAL A 6 -5.63 2.88 8.53
C VAL A 6 -7.07 2.55 8.12
N LEU A 7 -7.56 1.33 8.38
CA LEU A 7 -8.98 1.01 8.11
C LEU A 7 -9.94 1.87 8.94
N SER A 8 -9.56 2.19 10.17
CA SER A 8 -10.38 3.04 11.04
C SER A 8 -10.38 4.49 10.56
N MET A 9 -9.25 4.98 10.06
CA MET A 9 -9.14 6.29 9.42
C MET A 9 -9.98 6.34 8.14
N LEU A 10 -9.87 5.36 7.24
CA LEU A 10 -10.67 5.27 6.01
C LEU A 10 -12.18 5.19 6.27
N ARG A 11 -12.61 4.60 7.38
CA ARG A 11 -14.03 4.61 7.79
C ARG A 11 -14.52 6.00 8.22
N ARG A 12 -13.65 6.78 8.84
CA ARG A 12 -13.97 8.12 9.33
C ARG A 12 -13.90 9.16 8.22
N ASP A 13 -12.88 9.04 7.38
CA ASP A 13 -12.57 9.93 6.27
C ASP A 13 -12.10 9.09 5.07
N PRO A 14 -13.03 8.72 4.17
CA PRO A 14 -12.71 7.92 3.00
C PRO A 14 -11.69 8.63 2.11
N CYS A 15 -10.61 7.91 1.78
CA CYS A 15 -9.60 8.39 0.85
C CYS A 15 -9.42 7.38 -0.28
N GLU A 16 -9.31 7.86 -1.50
CA GLU A 16 -9.12 7.02 -2.68
C GLU A 16 -7.68 6.53 -2.83
N GLY A 17 -6.72 7.18 -2.17
CA GLY A 17 -5.29 6.89 -2.30
C GLY A 17 -4.58 6.69 -0.97
N ILE A 18 -3.64 5.74 -0.96
CA ILE A 18 -2.73 5.55 0.18
C ILE A 18 -1.28 5.46 -0.28
N LEU A 19 -0.40 6.11 0.46
CA LEU A 19 1.05 5.97 0.36
C LEU A 19 1.52 5.04 1.49
N ASN A 20 2.17 3.94 1.12
CA ASN A 20 2.80 3.02 2.04
C ASN A 20 4.33 3.07 1.85
N SER A 21 5.02 3.76 2.76
CA SER A 21 6.47 3.85 2.73
C SER A 21 7.12 2.75 3.56
N ASN A 22 7.93 1.92 2.91
CA ASN A 22 8.74 0.89 3.57
C ASN A 22 10.24 1.27 3.55
N ARG A 23 10.58 2.54 3.35
CA ARG A 23 11.96 3.01 3.23
C ARG A 23 12.83 2.66 4.46
N GLU A 24 12.25 2.74 5.65
CA GLU A 24 12.93 2.39 6.91
C GLU A 24 12.75 0.92 7.32
N LEU A 25 12.04 0.13 6.52
CA LEU A 25 11.77 -1.27 6.85
C LEU A 25 13.04 -2.11 6.70
N ILE A 26 13.48 -2.70 7.80
CA ILE A 26 14.62 -3.62 7.86
C ILE A 26 14.09 -5.04 8.04
N GLY A 27 14.40 -5.93 7.08
CA GLY A 27 14.06 -7.35 7.13
C GLY A 27 12.80 -7.75 6.35
N PRO A 28 12.48 -9.06 6.31
CA PRO A 28 11.32 -9.59 5.60
C PRO A 28 10.03 -9.33 6.39
N TRP A 29 8.90 -9.22 5.69
CA TRP A 29 7.58 -8.99 6.29
C TRP A 29 6.50 -9.93 5.74
N GLU A 30 6.91 -11.15 5.37
CA GLU A 30 6.07 -12.16 4.72
C GLU A 30 4.80 -12.50 5.50
N SER A 31 4.84 -12.53 6.84
CA SER A 31 3.65 -12.79 7.65
C SER A 31 2.57 -11.70 7.46
N ALA A 32 2.98 -10.46 7.18
CA ALA A 32 2.07 -9.35 6.95
C ALA A 32 1.57 -9.28 5.50
N THR A 33 2.30 -9.81 4.51
CA THR A 33 1.88 -9.78 3.10
C THR A 33 0.57 -10.56 2.88
N ASN A 34 0.44 -11.75 3.47
CA ASN A 34 -0.77 -12.56 3.33
C ASN A 34 -2.00 -11.87 3.95
N TRP A 35 -1.85 -11.32 5.14
CA TRP A 35 -2.94 -10.59 5.78
C TRP A 35 -3.32 -9.33 5.00
N LEU A 36 -2.33 -8.59 4.47
CA LEU A 36 -2.57 -7.42 3.62
C LEU A 36 -3.33 -7.78 2.34
N ALA A 37 -2.91 -8.83 1.64
CA ALA A 37 -3.56 -9.28 0.41
C ALA A 37 -4.99 -9.79 0.62
N PHE A 38 -5.20 -10.66 1.61
CA PHE A 38 -6.43 -11.47 1.69
C PHE A 38 -7.45 -10.95 2.72
N LYS A 39 -7.04 -10.10 3.66
CA LYS A 39 -7.93 -9.56 4.69
C LYS A 39 -8.06 -8.05 4.60
N TRP A 40 -6.94 -7.33 4.51
CA TRP A 40 -6.95 -5.87 4.56
C TRP A 40 -7.38 -5.23 3.25
N ALA A 41 -6.78 -5.63 2.13
CA ALA A 41 -7.03 -5.02 0.83
C ALA A 41 -8.52 -5.07 0.42
N PRO A 42 -9.26 -6.19 0.58
CA PRO A 42 -10.69 -6.20 0.30
C PRO A 42 -11.49 -5.22 1.17
N GLN A 43 -11.13 -5.09 2.45
CA GLN A 43 -11.77 -4.14 3.37
C GLN A 43 -11.49 -2.70 2.97
N ALA A 44 -10.22 -2.35 2.72
CA ALA A 44 -9.86 -1.00 2.30
C ALA A 44 -10.53 -0.61 0.97
N LYS A 45 -10.64 -1.55 0.01
CA LYS A 45 -11.42 -1.33 -1.23
C LYS A 45 -12.88 -1.03 -0.96
N SER A 46 -13.52 -1.77 -0.06
CA SER A 46 -14.92 -1.53 0.30
C SER A 46 -15.15 -0.18 0.97
N LEU A 47 -14.09 0.44 1.50
CA LEU A 47 -14.09 1.78 2.10
C LEU A 47 -13.71 2.90 1.12
N GLY A 48 -13.60 2.60 -0.18
CA GLY A 48 -13.34 3.59 -1.22
C GLY A 48 -11.88 3.69 -1.66
N LEU A 49 -10.95 2.92 -1.08
CA LEU A 49 -9.55 2.94 -1.50
C LEU A 49 -9.39 2.32 -2.90
N ARG A 50 -8.72 3.04 -3.79
CA ARG A 50 -8.51 2.66 -5.21
C ARG A 50 -7.03 2.60 -5.58
N TYR A 51 -6.23 3.53 -5.06
CA TYR A 51 -4.84 3.74 -5.42
C TYR A 51 -3.91 3.37 -4.27
N PHE A 52 -2.87 2.60 -4.58
CA PHE A 52 -1.88 2.15 -3.60
C PHE A 52 -0.47 2.47 -4.12
N ALA A 53 0.13 3.52 -3.56
CA ALA A 53 1.52 3.88 -3.82
C ALA A 53 2.42 3.18 -2.79
N HIS A 54 3.44 2.46 -3.27
CA HIS A 54 4.35 1.72 -2.40
C HIS A 54 5.79 2.22 -2.57
N VAL A 55 6.38 2.79 -1.53
CA VAL A 55 7.82 3.14 -1.55
C VAL A 55 8.61 1.93 -1.09
N LEU A 56 9.52 1.46 -1.94
CA LEU A 56 10.31 0.25 -1.72
C LEU A 56 11.29 0.43 -0.55
N SER A 57 11.54 -0.65 0.18
CA SER A 57 12.67 -0.72 1.11
C SER A 57 13.98 -0.78 0.31
N PRO A 58 15.06 -0.13 0.78
CA PRO A 58 16.39 -0.29 0.18
C PRO A 58 16.93 -1.72 0.34
N GLY A 59 16.40 -2.51 1.28
CA GLY A 59 16.82 -3.88 1.54
C GLY A 59 16.17 -4.90 0.59
N ILE A 60 16.97 -5.84 0.09
CA ILE A 60 16.53 -6.94 -0.80
C ILE A 60 15.36 -7.75 -0.19
N TYR A 61 15.35 -7.96 1.12
CA TYR A 61 14.29 -8.70 1.81
C TYR A 61 12.92 -7.99 1.75
N GLY A 62 12.91 -6.66 1.90
CA GLY A 62 11.69 -5.86 1.80
C GLY A 62 11.15 -5.86 0.37
N GLN A 63 12.04 -5.71 -0.63
CA GLN A 63 11.67 -5.76 -2.04
C GLN A 63 11.12 -7.15 -2.46
N ARG A 64 11.74 -8.24 -1.99
CA ARG A 64 11.24 -9.60 -2.24
C ARG A 64 9.85 -9.81 -1.65
N SER A 65 9.62 -9.33 -0.43
CA SER A 65 8.32 -9.41 0.23
C SER A 65 7.25 -8.66 -0.57
N PHE A 66 7.55 -7.46 -1.07
CA PHE A 66 6.64 -6.71 -1.93
C PHE A 66 6.39 -7.41 -3.28
N LYS A 67 7.41 -8.01 -3.89
CA LYS A 67 7.26 -8.76 -5.15
C LYS A 67 6.27 -9.92 -5.02
N SER A 68 6.22 -10.58 -3.86
CA SER A 68 5.23 -11.62 -3.56
C SER A 68 3.82 -11.06 -3.31
N LEU A 69 3.73 -9.85 -2.75
CA LEU A 69 2.45 -9.19 -2.45
C LEU A 69 1.80 -8.53 -3.68
N TYR A 70 2.61 -7.92 -4.54
CA TYR A 70 2.17 -7.10 -5.67
C TYR A 70 1.11 -7.76 -6.57
N PRO A 71 1.24 -9.05 -6.96
CA PRO A 71 0.24 -9.71 -7.81
C PRO A 71 -1.14 -9.81 -7.18
N ASN A 72 -1.24 -9.84 -5.84
CA ASN A 72 -2.52 -9.89 -5.13
C ASN A 72 -3.09 -8.49 -4.90
N LEU A 73 -2.25 -7.50 -4.54
CA LEU A 73 -2.71 -6.13 -4.38
C LEU A 73 -3.25 -5.53 -5.68
N ARG A 74 -2.60 -5.78 -6.82
CA ARG A 74 -3.03 -5.25 -8.13
C ARG A 74 -4.36 -5.82 -8.65
N LYS A 75 -4.87 -6.88 -8.03
CA LYS A 75 -6.23 -7.41 -8.30
C LYS A 75 -7.31 -6.57 -7.61
N VAL A 76 -6.92 -5.84 -6.58
CA VAL A 76 -7.83 -5.09 -5.70
C VAL A 76 -7.73 -3.60 -6.01
N PHE A 77 -6.51 -3.08 -6.17
CA PHE A 77 -6.18 -1.66 -6.35
C PHE A 77 -5.37 -1.41 -7.64
N GLU A 78 -5.31 -0.15 -8.04
CA GLU A 78 -4.25 0.35 -8.91
C GLU A 78 -2.98 0.56 -8.08
N VAL A 79 -1.95 -0.24 -8.34
CA VAL A 79 -0.73 -0.28 -7.53
C VAL A 79 0.46 0.22 -8.33
N LYS A 80 1.22 1.17 -7.77
CA LYS A 80 2.49 1.62 -8.32
C LYS A 80 3.56 1.65 -7.24
N SER A 81 4.78 1.21 -7.60
CA SER A 81 5.94 1.24 -6.71
C SER A 81 6.89 2.37 -7.06
N PHE A 82 7.57 2.90 -6.06
CA PHE A 82 8.46 4.06 -6.15
C PHE A 82 9.71 3.82 -5.30
N ASP A 83 10.78 4.54 -5.62
CA ASP A 83 12.03 4.53 -4.86
C ASP A 83 12.04 5.59 -3.74
N ASP A 84 11.18 6.60 -3.85
CA ASP A 84 11.00 7.70 -2.90
C ASP A 84 9.52 8.05 -2.68
N GLU A 85 9.27 8.85 -1.64
CA GLU A 85 7.94 9.31 -1.24
C GLU A 85 7.42 10.42 -2.16
N GLU A 86 8.30 11.27 -2.69
CA GLU A 86 7.95 12.40 -3.54
C GLU A 86 7.22 11.94 -4.81
N GLY A 87 7.79 10.98 -5.55
CA GLY A 87 7.16 10.43 -6.75
C GLY A 87 5.87 9.66 -6.45
N ALA A 88 5.76 9.08 -5.25
CA ALA A 88 4.55 8.41 -4.80
C ALA A 88 3.40 9.42 -4.52
N GLU A 89 3.71 10.53 -3.86
CA GLU A 89 2.77 11.62 -3.56
C GLU A 89 2.30 12.32 -4.83
N GLU A 90 3.22 12.63 -5.75
CA GLU A 90 2.88 13.22 -7.05
C GLU A 90 1.93 12.33 -7.84
N TRP A 91 2.20 11.02 -7.86
CA TRP A 91 1.33 10.08 -8.56
C TRP A 91 -0.06 10.01 -7.93
N LEU A 92 -0.18 9.94 -6.60
CA LEU A 92 -1.48 9.94 -5.92
C LEU A 92 -2.25 11.23 -6.17
N SER A 93 -1.58 12.38 -6.09
CA SER A 93 -2.17 13.70 -6.37
C SER A 93 -2.69 13.78 -7.82
N SER A 94 -1.96 13.20 -8.77
CA SER A 94 -2.40 13.11 -10.17
C SER A 94 -3.60 12.17 -10.39
N GLN A 95 -3.91 11.27 -9.44
CA GLN A 95 -5.10 10.42 -9.53
C GLN A 95 -6.33 11.07 -8.90
N HIS A 96 -6.16 11.91 -7.88
CA HIS A 96 -7.27 12.64 -7.26
C HIS A 96 -7.89 13.69 -8.20
N ASN A 97 -7.09 14.25 -9.11
CA ASN A 97 -7.52 15.27 -10.07
C ASN A 97 -8.11 14.68 -11.38
N LYS A 98 -8.44 13.38 -11.42
CA LYS A 98 -9.04 12.70 -12.57
C LYS A 98 -10.52 12.41 -12.34
#